data_AF-A0A5Q0N2S4-F1
#
_entry.id   AF-A0A5Q0N2S4-F1
#
_cell.length_a   1.000
_cell.length_b   1.000
_cell.length_c   1.000
_cell.angle_alpha   90.00
_cell.angle_beta   90.00
_cell.angle_gamma   90.00
#
_symmetry.space_group_name_H-M   'P 1'
#
loop_
_entity.id
_entity.type
_entity.pdbx_description
1 polymer ?
#
loop_
_entity_poly.entity_id
_entity_poly.type
_entity_poly.pdbx_seq_one_letter_code
_entity_poly.pdbx_strand_id
1 'polypeptide(L)'
;MLTELYLLFYVNGIKTVPHDLSLLTPIALAHWIMQDGARGTSNGLYLCTDSFSFSEVNRLKDYLTERYKIKCTIHKVNGRFRIYILAKYVQTIRELVVPYMHDSMKYKLGI
;
A
#
# COMPACT_ATOMS: atom_id res chain seq x y z
N MET A 1 7.53 21.16 -6.87
CA MET A 1 7.72 19.69 -6.98
C MET A 1 7.97 18.92 -5.66
N LEU A 2 8.37 19.51 -4.53
CA LEU A 2 8.21 18.84 -3.21
C LEU A 2 7.07 19.45 -2.39
N THR A 3 6.88 20.77 -2.50
CA THR A 3 5.80 21.51 -1.84
C THR A 3 4.41 21.01 -2.24
N GLU A 4 4.18 20.66 -3.51
CA GLU A 4 2.88 20.16 -3.99
C GLU A 4 2.52 18.81 -3.36
N LEU A 5 3.48 17.88 -3.30
CA LEU A 5 3.31 16.60 -2.62
C LEU A 5 3.11 16.81 -1.12
N TYR A 6 3.86 17.72 -0.51
CA TYR A 6 3.67 18.05 0.91
C TYR A 6 2.25 18.55 1.18
N LEU A 7 1.75 19.53 0.41
CA LEU A 7 0.41 20.08 0.57
C LEU A 7 -0.70 19.05 0.32
N LEU A 8 -0.46 18.08 -0.56
CA LEU A 8 -1.41 17.01 -0.85
C LEU A 8 -1.51 15.99 0.29
N PHE A 9 -0.38 15.64 0.91
CA PHE A 9 -0.31 14.59 1.93
C PHE A 9 -0.30 15.13 3.37
N TYR A 10 -0.19 16.44 3.60
CA TYR A 10 -0.16 17.03 4.94
C TYR A 10 -1.22 18.11 5.10
N VAL A 11 -2.26 17.82 5.90
CA VAL A 11 -3.30 18.78 6.28
C VAL A 11 -3.06 19.18 7.74
N ASN A 12 -2.91 20.48 7.99
CA ASN A 12 -2.60 21.03 9.33
C ASN A 12 -1.35 20.39 9.97
N GLY A 13 -0.34 20.07 9.15
CA GLY A 13 0.91 19.44 9.60
C GLY A 13 0.81 17.94 9.92
N ILE A 14 -0.36 17.32 9.72
CA ILE A 14 -0.59 15.89 9.95
C ILE A 14 -0.60 15.16 8.62
N LYS A 15 0.15 14.06 8.52
CA LYS A 15 0.16 13.21 7.33
C LYS A 15 -1.21 12.53 7.17
N THR A 16 -1.83 12.72 6.01
CA THR A 16 -3.14 12.18 5.66
C THR A 16 -3.11 11.47 4.31
N VAL A 17 -4.04 10.55 4.09
CA VAL A 17 -4.30 9.98 2.77
C VAL A 17 -5.08 10.99 1.92
N PRO A 18 -4.55 11.46 0.78
CA PRO A 18 -5.21 12.48 -0.02
C PRO A 18 -6.52 11.98 -0.63
N HIS A 19 -7.39 12.95 -0.99
CA HIS A 19 -8.67 12.63 -1.61
C HIS A 19 -8.48 11.95 -2.97
N ASP A 20 -7.62 12.52 -3.81
CA ASP A 20 -7.23 11.93 -5.07
C ASP A 20 -6.06 10.95 -4.85
N LEU A 21 -6.27 9.70 -5.27
CA LEU A 21 -5.30 8.63 -5.19
C LEU A 21 -4.69 8.27 -6.56
N SER A 22 -4.94 9.08 -7.59
CA SER A 22 -4.37 8.92 -8.94
C SER A 22 -2.85 8.77 -8.97
N LEU A 23 -2.14 9.35 -7.99
CA LEU A 23 -0.70 9.24 -7.82
C LEU A 23 -0.23 7.84 -7.39
N LEU A 24 -1.13 6.98 -6.88
CA LEU A 24 -0.82 5.60 -6.51
C LEU A 24 -0.73 4.71 -7.76
N THR A 25 0.23 5.02 -8.63
CA THR A 25 0.61 4.27 -9.84
C THR A 25 1.31 2.96 -9.48
N PRO A 26 1.60 2.06 -10.44
CA PRO A 26 2.40 0.86 -10.20
C PRO A 26 3.77 1.15 -9.59
N ILE A 27 4.42 2.24 -10.00
CA ILE A 27 5.70 2.69 -9.43
C ILE A 27 5.52 3.11 -7.97
N ALA A 28 4.49 3.92 -7.67
CA ALA A 28 4.20 4.34 -6.30
C ALA A 28 3.86 3.15 -5.40
N LEU A 29 3.10 2.17 -5.90
CA LEU A 29 2.80 0.94 -5.17
C LEU A 29 4.07 0.10 -4.94
N ALA A 30 4.98 0.03 -5.91
CA ALA A 30 6.27 -0.65 -5.75
C ALA A 30 7.09 -0.02 -4.62
N HIS A 31 7.24 1.31 -4.61
CA HIS A 31 7.92 2.03 -3.53
C HIS A 31 7.24 1.84 -2.17
N TRP A 32 5.90 1.86 -2.14
CA TRP A 32 5.16 1.62 -0.91
C TRP A 32 5.39 0.22 -0.36
N ILE A 33 5.40 -0.82 -1.21
CA ILE A 33 5.72 -2.20 -0.80
C ILE A 33 7.17 -2.30 -0.34
N MET A 34 8.12 -1.66 -1.03
CA MET A 34 9.52 -1.67 -0.61
C MET A 34 9.68 -1.07 0.79
N GLN A 35 9.03 0.06 1.07
CA GLN A 35 9.14 0.73 2.37
C GLN A 35 8.34 0.01 3.46
N ASP A 36 7.02 -0.07 3.29
CA ASP A 36 6.07 -0.48 4.33
C ASP A 36 5.37 -1.82 4.02
N GLY A 37 5.84 -2.55 3.02
CA GLY A 37 5.40 -3.92 2.76
C GLY A 37 6.02 -4.92 3.73
N ALA A 38 5.25 -5.94 4.12
CA ALA A 38 5.75 -7.05 4.92
C ALA A 38 5.10 -8.37 4.50
N ARG A 39 5.81 -9.49 4.65
CA ARG A 39 5.23 -10.81 4.38
C ARG A 39 4.03 -11.03 5.28
N GLY A 40 2.90 -11.35 4.67
CA GLY A 40 1.67 -11.67 5.37
C GLY A 40 1.64 -13.09 5.88
N THR A 41 0.67 -13.37 6.76
CA THR A 41 0.30 -14.76 7.09
C THR A 41 -0.18 -15.47 5.83
N SER A 42 -0.04 -16.79 5.76
CA SER A 42 -0.57 -17.62 4.66
C SER A 42 -0.16 -17.15 3.25
N ASN A 43 1.07 -16.67 3.09
CA ASN A 43 1.63 -16.14 1.82
C ASN A 43 0.93 -14.89 1.26
N GLY A 44 0.18 -14.15 2.08
CA GLY A 44 -0.30 -12.82 1.71
C GLY A 44 0.78 -11.74 1.80
N LEU A 45 0.37 -10.50 1.58
CA LEU A 45 1.23 -9.31 1.68
C LEU A 45 0.54 -8.27 2.56
N TYR A 46 1.24 -7.77 3.58
CA TYR A 46 0.80 -6.61 4.34
C TYR A 46 1.33 -5.33 3.73
N LEU A 47 0.49 -4.29 3.76
CA LEU A 47 0.93 -2.89 3.73
C LEU A 47 0.71 -2.31 5.13
N CYS A 48 1.80 -1.92 5.79
CA CYS A 48 1.80 -1.42 7.15
C CYS A 48 1.33 0.05 7.20
N THR A 49 0.00 0.24 7.20
CA THR A 49 -0.65 1.56 7.25
C THR A 49 -0.89 2.08 8.67
N ASP A 50 0.00 1.76 9.60
CA ASP A 50 -0.22 1.96 11.04
C ASP A 50 -0.38 3.45 11.44
N SER A 51 0.08 4.38 10.59
CA SER A 51 -0.03 5.82 10.79
C SER A 51 -1.38 6.42 10.39
N PHE A 52 -2.24 5.68 9.69
CA PHE A 52 -3.49 6.20 9.12
C PHE A 52 -4.72 5.77 9.91
N SER A 53 -5.78 6.58 9.84
CA SER A 53 -7.08 6.25 10.41
C SER A 53 -7.76 5.12 9.65
N PHE A 54 -8.75 4.47 10.27
CA PHE A 54 -9.51 3.41 9.60
C PHE A 54 -10.18 3.88 8.29
N SER A 55 -10.72 5.10 8.27
CA SER A 55 -11.36 5.68 7.08
C SER A 55 -10.37 5.83 5.92
N GLU A 56 -9.17 6.33 6.22
CA GLU A 56 -8.10 6.47 5.24
C GLU A 56 -7.60 5.11 4.73
N VAL A 57 -7.41 4.14 5.62
CA VAL A 57 -7.04 2.77 5.24
C VAL A 57 -8.12 2.11 4.40
N ASN A 58 -9.40 2.35 4.69
CA ASN A 58 -10.49 1.83 3.89
C ASN A 58 -10.53 2.45 2.48
N ARG A 59 -10.30 3.77 2.35
CA ARG A 59 -10.16 4.42 1.03
C ARG A 59 -9.02 3.82 0.21
N LEU A 60 -7.86 3.57 0.83
CA LEU A 60 -6.74 2.91 0.16
C LEU A 60 -7.11 1.48 -0.30
N LYS A 61 -7.77 0.70 0.57
CA LYS A 61 -8.25 -0.66 0.26
C LYS A 61 -9.21 -0.67 -0.93
N ASP A 62 -10.16 0.25 -0.94
CA ASP A 62 -11.17 0.37 -1.99
C ASP A 62 -10.51 0.79 -3.32
N TYR A 63 -9.58 1.75 -3.29
CA TYR A 63 -8.81 2.16 -4.46
C TYR A 63 -8.01 0.99 -5.07
N LEU A 64 -7.29 0.20 -4.25
CA LEU A 64 -6.55 -0.97 -4.72
C LEU A 64 -7.49 -2.00 -5.38
N THR A 65 -8.70 -2.17 -4.84
CA THR A 65 -9.71 -3.08 -5.37
C THR A 65 -10.25 -2.59 -6.71
N GLU A 66 -10.59 -1.30 -6.83
CA GLU A 66 -11.19 -0.72 -8.03
C GLU A 66 -10.18 -0.58 -9.17
N ARG A 67 -9.00 -0.02 -8.87
CA ARG A 67 -7.98 0.37 -9.86
C ARG A 67 -7.15 -0.81 -10.35
N TYR A 68 -6.84 -1.76 -9.46
CA TYR A 68 -5.92 -2.87 -9.75
C TYR A 68 -6.60 -4.24 -9.70
N LYS A 69 -7.89 -4.30 -9.32
CA LYS A 69 -8.64 -5.56 -9.15
C LYS A 69 -8.03 -6.49 -8.09
N ILE A 70 -7.36 -5.90 -7.09
CA ILE A 70 -6.67 -6.62 -6.01
C ILE A 70 -7.53 -6.53 -4.76
N LYS A 71 -8.19 -7.63 -4.39
CA LYS A 71 -9.01 -7.63 -3.17
C LYS A 71 -8.12 -7.71 -1.93
N CYS A 72 -8.40 -6.82 -0.99
CA CYS A 72 -7.69 -6.70 0.27
C CYS A 72 -8.67 -6.76 1.46
N THR A 73 -8.18 -7.13 2.63
CA THR A 73 -8.88 -6.99 3.93
C THR A 73 -8.14 -6.00 4.81
N ILE A 74 -8.78 -5.50 5.87
CA ILE A 74 -8.13 -4.65 6.87
C ILE A 74 -7.96 -5.47 8.14
N HIS A 75 -6.72 -5.60 8.60
CA HIS A 75 -6.40 -6.24 9.87
C HIS A 75 -6.08 -5.18 10.91
N LYS A 76 -6.55 -5.39 12.15
CA LYS A 76 -6.23 -4.54 13.29
C LYS A 76 -5.15 -5.21 14.14
N VAL A 77 -4.01 -4.56 14.31
CA VAL A 77 -2.85 -5.05 15.08
C VAL A 77 -2.45 -3.97 16.06
N ASN A 78 -2.44 -4.27 17.37
CA ASN A 78 -2.06 -3.33 18.43
C ASN A 78 -2.75 -1.96 18.33
N GLY A 79 -4.04 -1.96 18.00
CA GLY A 79 -4.83 -0.73 17.83
C GLY A 79 -4.63 0.00 16.50
N ARG A 80 -3.74 -0.48 15.64
CA ARG A 80 -3.42 0.09 14.31
C ARG A 80 -4.03 -0.72 13.19
N PHE A 81 -4.16 -0.12 12.01
CA PHE A 81 -4.82 -0.74 10.85
C PHE A 81 -3.80 -1.03 9.74
N ARG A 82 -3.84 -2.25 9.20
CA ARG A 82 -2.99 -2.70 8.10
C ARG A 82 -3.83 -3.26 6.98
N ILE A 83 -3.43 -2.99 5.74
CA ILE A 83 -4.05 -3.63 4.57
C ILE A 83 -3.40 -4.99 4.38
N TYR A 84 -4.21 -6.03 4.26
CA TYR A 84 -3.78 -7.37 3.91
C TYR A 84 -4.25 -7.73 2.51
N ILE A 85 -3.31 -7.90 1.60
CA ILE A 85 -3.54 -8.42 0.25
C ILE A 85 -3.59 -9.94 0.33
N LEU A 86 -4.71 -10.52 -0.12
CA LEU A 86 -4.91 -11.97 -0.09
C LEU A 86 -3.87 -12.67 -0.98
N ALA A 87 -3.35 -13.81 -0.52
CA ALA A 87 -2.30 -14.58 -1.20
C ALA A 87 -2.57 -14.80 -2.71
N LYS A 88 -3.83 -15.07 -3.08
CA LYS A 88 -4.22 -15.28 -4.49
C LYS A 88 -3.98 -14.08 -5.42
N TYR A 89 -3.83 -12.87 -4.88
CA TYR A 89 -3.50 -11.66 -5.66
C TYR A 89 -2.03 -11.26 -5.57
N VAL A 90 -1.20 -11.96 -4.79
CA VAL A 90 0.24 -11.62 -4.66
C VAL A 90 0.95 -11.80 -6.01
N GLN A 91 0.54 -12.78 -6.82
CA GLN A 91 1.09 -12.92 -8.17
C GLN A 91 0.73 -11.74 -9.07
N THR A 92 -0.51 -11.26 -9.02
CA THR A 92 -0.93 -10.03 -9.72
C THR A 92 -0.15 -8.80 -9.26
N ILE A 93 0.13 -8.68 -7.95
CA ILE A 93 1.00 -7.62 -7.43
C ILE A 93 2.40 -7.73 -8.04
N ARG A 94 3.02 -8.92 -8.04
CA ARG A 94 4.38 -9.12 -8.57
C ARG A 94 4.48 -8.66 -10.01
N GLU A 95 3.56 -9.08 -10.87
CA GLU A 95 3.52 -8.67 -12.28
C GLU A 95 3.42 -7.14 -12.44
N LEU A 96 2.68 -6.49 -11.55
CA LEU A 96 2.47 -5.05 -11.58
C LEU A 96 3.70 -4.25 -11.11
N VAL A 97 4.39 -4.71 -10.06
CA VAL A 97 5.37 -3.87 -9.34
C VAL A 97 6.83 -4.29 -9.50
N VAL A 98 7.12 -5.57 -9.82
CA VAL A 98 8.50 -6.08 -9.92
C VAL A 98 9.39 -5.30 -10.89
N PRO A 99 8.91 -4.80 -12.05
CA PRO A 99 9.72 -3.97 -12.93
C PRO A 99 10.24 -2.67 -12.30
N TYR A 100 9.62 -2.22 -11.20
CA TYR A 100 9.93 -0.96 -10.51
C TYR A 100 10.54 -1.18 -9.12
N MET A 101 10.83 -2.43 -8.74
CA MET A 101 11.44 -2.76 -7.46
C MET A 101 12.94 -3.00 -7.58
N HIS A 102 13.69 -2.53 -6.60
CA HIS A 102 15.08 -2.90 -6.44
C HIS A 102 15.23 -4.38 -6.07
N ASP A 103 16.24 -5.07 -6.62
CA ASP A 103 16.43 -6.52 -6.44
C ASP A 103 16.50 -6.93 -4.97
N SER A 104 17.21 -6.15 -4.15
CA SER A 104 17.34 -6.41 -2.71
C SER A 104 16.03 -6.32 -1.92
N MET A 105 14.94 -5.83 -2.52
CA MET A 105 13.63 -5.65 -1.87
C MET A 105 12.58 -6.64 -2.37
N LYS A 106 12.90 -7.43 -3.40
CA LYS A 106 11.97 -8.42 -3.99
C LYS A 106 11.58 -9.54 -3.02
N TYR A 107 12.43 -9.83 -2.03
CA TYR A 107 12.14 -10.79 -0.96
C TYR A 107 10.84 -10.50 -0.18
N LYS A 108 10.39 -9.23 -0.16
CA LYS A 108 9.11 -8.83 0.45
C LYS A 108 7.91 -9.43 -0.27
N LEU A 109 8.04 -9.75 -1.56
CA LEU A 109 7.06 -10.47 -2.36
C LEU A 109 7.30 -11.98 -2.35
N GLY A 110 8.30 -12.47 -1.62
CA GLY A 110 8.64 -13.90 -1.55
C GLY A 110 9.31 -14.44 -2.81
N ILE A 111 10.05 -13.59 -3.52
CA ILE A 111 10.89 -13.95 -4.69
C ILE A 111 12.28 -13.35 -4.54
#